data_AF-A0A3B8JK97-F1
#
_entry.id   AF-A0A3B8JK97-F1
#
_cell.length_a   1.000
_cell.length_b   1.000
_cell.length_c   1.000
_cell.angle_alpha   90.00
_cell.angle_beta   90.00
_cell.angle_gamma   90.00
#
_symmetry.space_group_name_H-M   'P 1'
#
loop_
_entity.id
_entity.type
_entity.pdbx_description
1 polymer ?
#
loop_
_entity_poly.entity_id
_entity_poly.type
_entity_poly.pdbx_seq_one_letter_code
_entity_poly.pdbx_strand_id
1 'polypeptide(L)'
;MVETETERATLKTELFRRVDALEPQQALFPSKEEFIDGLVQQLEYINPIPQPLQPKHLPTLLGDWQLVYASRGTVVTRQLASIPNFLGGIKIKQVWQKLATVDTQKIVAENGAEFDLPLLGEWQLKAQGVWTWGADEQVATVTFNAFYVQATQPFDQPSWSLPELKIPVLEFLRNEALWTTSYLDEEMRVGRGATGNLFVFRRSQTV
;
A
#
# COMPACT_ATOMS: atom_id res chain seq x y z
N MET A 1 23.43 7.77 17.67
CA MET A 1 21.99 7.92 17.94
C MET A 1 21.45 9.23 17.37
N VAL A 2 21.97 10.41 17.75
CA VAL A 2 21.53 11.70 17.17
C VAL A 2 21.86 11.86 15.68
N GLU A 3 23.04 11.40 15.25
CA GLU A 3 23.47 11.47 13.84
C GLU A 3 22.57 10.64 12.92
N THR A 4 22.23 9.40 13.31
CA THR A 4 21.35 8.50 12.55
C THR A 4 19.91 9.02 12.45
N GLU A 5 19.39 9.68 13.49
CA GLU A 5 18.05 10.28 13.44
C GLU A 5 18.01 11.48 12.50
N THR A 6 19.06 12.31 12.52
CA THR A 6 19.19 13.47 11.62
C THR A 6 19.33 13.03 10.16
N GLU A 7 20.14 12.00 9.91
CA GLU A 7 20.30 11.38 8.59
C GLU A 7 18.97 10.81 8.09
N ARG A 8 18.27 10.04 8.93
CA ARG A 8 16.93 9.50 8.62
C ARG A 8 15.96 10.62 8.27
N ALA A 9 15.85 11.66 9.09
CA ALA A 9 14.95 12.78 8.83
C ALA A 9 15.26 13.47 7.49
N THR A 10 16.54 13.64 7.16
CA THR A 10 17.00 14.22 5.89
C THR A 10 16.60 13.34 4.71
N LEU A 11 16.86 12.04 4.78
CA LEU A 11 16.50 11.08 3.73
C LEU A 11 14.98 11.00 3.54
N LYS A 12 14.18 10.97 4.62
CA LYS A 12 12.72 10.99 4.55
C LYS A 12 12.20 12.27 3.89
N THR A 13 12.76 13.42 4.26
CA THR A 13 12.37 14.71 3.68
C THR A 13 12.63 14.74 2.18
N GLU A 14 13.82 14.31 1.74
CA GLU A 14 14.14 14.26 0.31
C GLU A 14 13.30 13.22 -0.43
N LEU A 15 13.07 12.04 0.17
CA LEU A 15 12.19 11.00 -0.39
C LEU A 15 10.79 11.56 -0.66
N PHE A 16 10.20 12.21 0.34
CA PHE A 16 8.85 12.73 0.22
C PHE A 16 8.75 13.93 -0.70
N ARG A 17 9.74 14.83 -0.70
CA ARG A 17 9.82 15.90 -1.69
C ARG A 17 9.85 15.36 -3.13
N ARG A 18 10.54 14.25 -3.38
CA ARG A 18 10.60 13.60 -4.70
C ARG A 18 9.28 12.92 -5.06
N VAL A 19 8.71 12.17 -4.13
CA VAL A 19 7.43 11.48 -4.33
C VAL A 19 6.30 12.49 -4.58
N ASP A 20 6.26 13.60 -3.83
CA ASP A 20 5.25 14.65 -3.99
C ASP A 20 5.39 15.45 -5.30
N ALA A 21 6.57 15.40 -5.93
CA ALA A 21 6.79 16.00 -7.25
C ALA A 21 6.37 15.08 -8.41
N LEU A 22 5.99 13.82 -8.15
CA LEU A 22 5.46 12.92 -9.15
C LEU A 22 3.96 13.13 -9.33
N GLU A 23 3.48 13.01 -10.57
CA GLU A 23 2.05 12.85 -10.81
C GLU A 23 1.56 11.54 -10.15
N PRO A 24 0.34 11.48 -9.59
CA PRO A 24 -0.15 10.28 -8.90
C PRO A 24 -0.11 9.02 -9.76
N GLN A 25 -0.30 9.17 -11.07
CA GLN A 25 -0.15 8.06 -12.01
C GLN A 25 1.29 7.58 -12.09
N GLN A 26 2.29 8.46 -12.18
CA GLN A 26 3.70 8.08 -12.15
C GLN A 26 4.09 7.47 -10.79
N ALA A 27 3.55 7.97 -9.69
CA ALA A 27 3.88 7.45 -8.37
C ALA A 27 3.34 6.01 -8.12
N LEU A 28 2.17 5.67 -8.67
CA LEU A 28 1.45 4.42 -8.34
C LEU A 28 1.35 3.41 -9.50
N PHE A 29 1.61 3.83 -10.74
CA PHE A 29 1.72 2.92 -11.88
C PHE A 29 3.16 2.42 -12.03
N PRO A 30 3.40 1.39 -12.86
CA PRO A 30 4.75 0.89 -13.06
C PRO A 30 5.66 1.93 -13.74
N SER A 31 6.39 2.71 -12.95
CA SER A 31 7.54 3.50 -13.39
C SER A 31 8.64 3.39 -12.34
N LYS A 32 9.81 2.96 -12.78
CA LYS A 32 10.97 2.79 -11.91
C LYS A 32 11.69 4.12 -11.77
N GLU A 33 11.70 4.68 -10.56
CA GLU A 33 12.43 5.91 -10.23
C GLU A 33 13.69 5.57 -9.43
N GLU A 34 14.84 5.40 -10.11
CA GLU A 34 16.07 4.89 -9.49
C GLU A 34 16.56 5.72 -8.31
N PHE A 35 16.35 7.05 -8.36
CA PHE A 35 16.71 7.94 -7.28
C PHE A 35 15.85 7.72 -6.03
N ILE A 36 14.53 7.56 -6.20
CA ILE A 36 13.60 7.26 -5.10
C ILE A 36 13.94 5.90 -4.51
N ASP A 37 14.15 4.89 -5.36
CA ASP A 37 14.53 3.54 -4.93
C ASP A 37 15.86 3.57 -4.12
N GLY A 38 16.82 4.40 -4.52
CA GLY A 38 18.10 4.58 -3.81
C GLY A 38 17.96 5.29 -2.45
N LEU A 39 17.05 6.25 -2.31
CA LEU A 39 16.73 6.87 -1.01
C LEU A 39 16.09 5.86 -0.06
N VAL A 40 15.18 5.04 -0.57
CA VAL A 40 14.53 3.99 0.22
C VAL A 40 15.54 2.95 0.70
N GLN A 41 16.47 2.51 -0.16
CA GLN A 41 17.54 1.59 0.25
C GLN A 41 18.42 2.14 1.38
N GLN A 42 18.74 3.44 1.34
CA GLN A 42 19.48 4.09 2.42
C GLN A 42 18.66 4.12 3.72
N LEU A 43 17.36 4.43 3.65
CA LEU A 43 16.47 4.39 4.83
C LEU A 43 16.37 2.99 5.43
N GLU A 44 16.21 1.95 4.62
CA GLU A 44 16.17 0.56 5.07
C GLU A 44 17.44 0.13 5.80
N TYR A 45 18.61 0.63 5.37
CA TYR A 45 19.88 0.35 6.05
C TYR A 45 19.93 0.93 7.48
N ILE A 46 19.22 2.03 7.73
CA ILE A 46 19.11 2.69 9.04
C ILE A 46 17.71 2.52 9.68
N ASN A 47 17.03 1.41 9.35
CA ASN A 47 15.69 1.10 9.85
C ASN A 47 15.65 1.06 11.39
N PRO A 48 14.83 1.89 12.06
CA PRO A 48 14.71 1.86 13.52
C PRO A 48 14.02 0.61 14.06
N ILE A 49 13.19 -0.06 13.26
CA ILE A 49 12.40 -1.22 13.67
C ILE A 49 12.64 -2.39 12.69
N PRO A 50 13.73 -3.15 12.86
CA PRO A 50 14.08 -4.27 11.96
C PRO A 50 13.12 -5.45 12.05
N GLN A 51 12.42 -5.63 13.18
CA GLN A 51 11.46 -6.71 13.43
C GLN A 51 10.07 -6.16 13.73
N PRO A 52 9.38 -5.57 12.72
CA PRO A 52 8.13 -4.83 12.90
C PRO A 52 6.94 -5.69 13.33
N LEU A 53 7.02 -7.02 13.15
CA LEU A 53 5.94 -7.95 13.53
C LEU A 53 6.05 -8.43 14.99
N GLN A 54 7.06 -7.99 15.75
CA GLN A 54 7.12 -8.24 17.18
C GLN A 54 5.96 -7.57 17.92
N PRO A 55 5.35 -8.22 18.94
CA PRO A 55 4.24 -7.64 19.70
C PRO A 55 4.50 -6.23 20.24
N LYS A 56 5.75 -5.93 20.65
CA LYS A 56 6.15 -4.61 21.15
C LYS A 56 6.16 -3.50 20.07
N HIS A 57 6.25 -3.87 18.80
CA HIS A 57 6.30 -2.96 17.65
C HIS A 57 5.00 -2.94 16.84
N LEU A 58 4.08 -3.89 17.07
CA LEU A 58 2.77 -3.91 16.42
C LEU A 58 2.01 -2.57 16.55
N PRO A 59 1.99 -1.86 17.70
CA PRO A 59 1.33 -0.56 17.77
C PRO A 59 1.86 0.46 16.74
N THR A 60 3.15 0.40 16.41
CA THR A 60 3.75 1.25 15.38
C THR A 60 3.38 0.79 13.96
N LEU A 61 3.12 -0.49 13.73
CA LEU A 61 2.73 -1.02 12.41
C LEU A 61 1.23 -0.90 12.11
N LEU A 62 0.37 -1.07 13.11
CA LEU A 62 -1.08 -1.10 12.97
C LEU A 62 -1.69 0.28 12.67
N GLY A 63 -2.87 0.32 12.05
CA GLY A 63 -3.58 1.55 11.70
C GLY A 63 -3.63 1.79 10.19
N ASP A 64 -3.85 3.05 9.83
CA ASP A 64 -4.17 3.46 8.47
C ASP A 64 -2.93 4.00 7.75
N TRP A 65 -2.72 3.51 6.53
CA TRP A 65 -1.56 3.83 5.70
C TRP A 65 -2.01 4.21 4.30
N GLN A 66 -1.43 5.26 3.74
CA GLN A 66 -1.59 5.65 2.35
C GLN A 66 -0.37 5.19 1.55
N LEU A 67 -0.58 4.47 0.45
CA LEU A 67 0.48 4.14 -0.49
C LEU A 67 0.78 5.38 -1.34
N VAL A 68 2.01 5.87 -1.26
CA VAL A 68 2.44 7.09 -1.97
C VAL A 68 3.41 6.80 -3.12
N TYR A 69 4.07 5.64 -3.13
CA TYR A 69 4.94 5.24 -4.23
C TYR A 69 5.01 3.72 -4.38
N ALA A 70 5.02 3.23 -5.62
CA ALA A 70 5.19 1.81 -5.95
C ALA A 70 6.08 1.62 -7.19
N SER A 71 7.30 1.11 -7.01
CA SER A 71 8.33 1.07 -8.08
C SER A 71 7.96 0.27 -9.33
N ARG A 72 7.00 -0.65 -9.21
CA ARG A 72 6.46 -1.47 -10.32
C ARG A 72 4.93 -1.50 -10.33
N GLY A 73 4.33 -0.48 -9.73
CA GLY A 73 2.90 -0.42 -9.46
C GLY A 73 2.38 -1.52 -8.53
N THR A 74 1.07 -1.53 -8.32
CA THR A 74 0.34 -2.57 -7.58
C THR A 74 -0.24 -3.59 -8.55
N VAL A 75 -0.84 -4.67 -8.02
CA VAL A 75 -1.58 -5.63 -8.86
C VAL A 75 -2.71 -4.93 -9.62
N VAL A 76 -3.39 -3.99 -8.97
CA VAL A 76 -4.46 -3.19 -9.57
C VAL A 76 -3.89 -2.27 -10.64
N THR A 77 -2.89 -1.44 -10.32
CA THR A 77 -2.39 -0.43 -11.27
C THR A 77 -1.75 -1.06 -12.50
N ARG A 78 -1.11 -2.24 -12.37
CA ARG A 78 -0.62 -3.01 -13.53
C ARG A 78 -1.74 -3.48 -14.46
N GLN A 79 -2.85 -3.97 -13.91
CA GLN A 79 -4.00 -4.37 -14.72
C GLN A 79 -4.65 -3.16 -15.39
N LEU A 80 -4.79 -2.04 -14.68
CA LEU A 80 -5.31 -0.79 -15.25
C LEU A 80 -4.40 -0.26 -16.37
N ALA A 81 -3.07 -0.31 -16.20
CA ALA A 81 -2.10 0.13 -17.21
C ALA A 81 -2.21 -0.63 -18.54
N SER A 82 -2.67 -1.89 -18.50
CA SER A 82 -2.85 -2.70 -19.71
C SER A 82 -4.13 -2.38 -20.49
N ILE A 83 -5.07 -1.62 -19.91
CA ILE A 83 -6.34 -1.30 -20.55
C ILE A 83 -6.09 -0.21 -21.62
N PRO A 84 -6.46 -0.46 -22.89
CA PRO A 84 -6.28 0.53 -23.95
C PRO A 84 -7.04 1.84 -23.65
N ASN A 85 -6.37 2.96 -23.85
CA ASN A 85 -6.87 4.27 -23.44
C ASN A 85 -7.86 4.92 -24.44
N PHE A 86 -8.94 4.23 -24.79
CA PHE A 86 -9.90 4.71 -25.80
C PHE A 86 -10.85 5.81 -25.29
N LEU A 87 -11.00 5.99 -23.96
CA LEU A 87 -12.05 6.83 -23.36
C LEU A 87 -11.55 7.84 -22.30
N GLY A 88 -10.27 8.20 -22.26
CA GLY A 88 -9.80 9.33 -21.43
C GLY A 88 -9.04 8.97 -20.14
N GLY A 89 -8.63 7.72 -19.98
CA GLY A 89 -7.64 7.29 -18.99
C GLY A 89 -8.25 7.05 -17.62
N ILE A 90 -7.89 5.93 -17.00
CA ILE A 90 -8.30 5.64 -15.62
C ILE A 90 -7.40 6.44 -14.68
N LYS A 91 -7.99 7.26 -13.81
CA LYS A 91 -7.23 8.06 -12.84
C LYS A 91 -7.33 7.44 -11.46
N ILE A 92 -6.18 7.14 -10.86
CA ILE A 92 -6.15 6.70 -9.46
C ILE A 92 -6.17 7.94 -8.56
N LYS A 93 -7.12 7.98 -7.63
CA LYS A 93 -7.21 9.02 -6.61
C LYS A 93 -6.32 8.70 -5.42
N GLN A 94 -6.41 7.46 -4.92
CA GLN A 94 -5.59 7.00 -3.81
C GLN A 94 -5.53 5.48 -3.73
N VAL A 95 -4.49 4.99 -3.06
CA VAL A 95 -4.37 3.59 -2.62
C VAL A 95 -4.03 3.61 -1.13
N TRP A 96 -4.70 2.79 -0.35
CA TRP A 96 -4.54 2.77 1.10
C TRP A 96 -4.53 1.34 1.63
N GLN A 97 -4.02 1.17 2.84
CA GLN A 97 -4.03 -0.08 3.58
C GLN A 97 -4.31 0.19 5.06
N LYS A 98 -5.28 -0.53 5.61
CA LYS A 98 -5.59 -0.56 7.04
C LYS A 98 -5.13 -1.88 7.63
N LEU A 99 -4.35 -1.81 8.71
CA LEU A 99 -3.85 -2.97 9.44
C LEU A 99 -4.46 -2.99 10.84
N ALA A 100 -5.15 -4.07 11.19
CA ALA A 100 -5.74 -4.27 12.51
C ALA A 100 -5.30 -5.63 13.08
N THR A 101 -5.06 -5.71 14.38
CA THR A 101 -4.76 -6.98 15.04
C THR A 101 -6.05 -7.72 15.39
N VAL A 102 -6.02 -9.05 15.26
CA VAL A 102 -7.03 -9.95 15.85
C VAL A 102 -6.46 -10.59 17.13
N ASP A 103 -5.16 -10.92 17.10
CA ASP A 103 -4.38 -11.44 18.21
C ASP A 103 -2.88 -11.12 18.01
N THR A 104 -2.00 -11.63 18.88
CA THR A 104 -0.55 -11.35 18.87
C THR A 104 0.22 -11.94 17.68
N GLN A 105 -0.39 -12.76 16.83
CA GLN A 105 0.26 -13.42 15.68
C GLN A 105 -0.52 -13.26 14.36
N LYS A 106 -1.59 -12.45 14.36
CA LYS A 106 -2.43 -12.21 13.19
C LYS A 106 -2.79 -10.74 13.04
N ILE A 107 -2.56 -10.25 11.83
CA ILE A 107 -3.03 -8.94 11.38
C ILE A 107 -4.05 -9.16 10.27
N VAL A 108 -5.22 -8.55 10.40
CA VAL A 108 -6.16 -8.37 9.30
C VAL A 108 -5.74 -7.12 8.53
N ALA A 109 -5.55 -7.28 7.23
CA ALA A 109 -5.18 -6.22 6.32
C ALA A 109 -6.33 -5.95 5.35
N GLU A 110 -6.78 -4.71 5.28
CA GLU A 110 -7.69 -4.23 4.25
C GLU A 110 -6.93 -3.29 3.32
N ASN A 111 -6.85 -3.64 2.05
CA ASN A 111 -6.21 -2.82 1.02
C ASN A 111 -7.30 -2.20 0.17
N GLY A 112 -7.25 -0.90 -0.09
CA GLY A 112 -8.22 -0.21 -0.93
C GLY A 112 -7.56 0.62 -2.02
N ALA A 113 -8.26 0.77 -3.13
CA ALA A 113 -7.90 1.68 -4.21
C ALA A 113 -9.16 2.41 -4.69
N GLU A 114 -9.03 3.72 -4.86
CA GLU A 114 -10.08 4.57 -5.42
C GLU A 114 -9.61 5.14 -6.74
N PHE A 115 -10.49 5.07 -7.73
CA PHE A 115 -10.21 5.54 -9.07
C PHE A 115 -11.45 6.14 -9.71
N ASP A 116 -11.18 7.08 -10.60
CA ASP A 116 -12.15 7.74 -11.45
C ASP A 116 -12.11 7.09 -12.84
N LEU A 117 -13.27 6.63 -13.27
CA LEU A 117 -13.48 6.06 -14.60
C LEU A 117 -14.23 7.08 -15.45
N PRO A 118 -13.71 7.45 -16.63
CA PRO A 118 -14.40 8.35 -17.54
C PRO A 118 -15.83 7.86 -17.81
N LEU A 119 -16.81 8.77 -17.65
CA LEU A 119 -18.25 8.53 -17.82
C LEU A 119 -18.91 7.64 -16.76
N LEU A 120 -18.16 6.86 -16.00
CA LEU A 120 -18.69 5.94 -14.98
C LEU A 120 -18.52 6.46 -13.56
N GLY A 121 -17.79 7.57 -13.39
CA GLY A 121 -17.56 8.26 -12.13
C GLY A 121 -16.60 7.50 -11.21
N GLU A 122 -16.81 7.62 -9.90
CA GLU A 122 -15.89 7.11 -8.90
C GLU A 122 -16.18 5.67 -8.46
N TRP A 123 -15.11 4.88 -8.37
CA TRP A 123 -15.15 3.48 -8.00
C TRP A 123 -14.12 3.17 -6.91
N GLN A 124 -14.49 2.24 -6.03
CA GLN A 124 -13.63 1.70 -5.00
C GLN A 124 -13.48 0.19 -5.18
N LEU A 125 -12.24 -0.28 -5.09
CA LEU A 125 -11.89 -1.69 -4.97
C LEU A 125 -11.22 -1.93 -3.62
N LYS A 126 -11.64 -2.95 -2.88
CA LYS A 126 -10.95 -3.41 -1.68
C LYS A 126 -10.60 -4.88 -1.74
N ALA A 127 -9.52 -5.23 -1.07
CA ALA A 127 -9.07 -6.61 -0.86
C ALA A 127 -8.80 -6.81 0.63
N GLN A 128 -9.48 -7.79 1.22
CA GLN A 128 -9.25 -8.19 2.61
C GLN A 128 -8.36 -9.41 2.65
N GLY A 129 -7.39 -9.38 3.56
CA GLY A 129 -6.44 -10.44 3.77
C GLY A 129 -6.00 -10.59 5.21
N VAL A 130 -5.25 -11.65 5.46
CA VAL A 130 -4.66 -11.95 6.78
C VAL A 130 -3.17 -12.13 6.61
N TRP A 131 -2.42 -11.51 7.51
CA TRP A 131 -0.98 -11.65 7.65
C TRP A 131 -0.69 -12.54 8.84
N THR A 132 0.15 -13.53 8.62
CA THR A 132 0.71 -14.42 9.64
C THR A 132 2.22 -14.42 9.51
N TRP A 133 2.97 -14.69 10.57
CA TRP A 133 4.43 -14.71 10.50
C TRP A 133 5.04 -15.75 11.42
N GLY A 134 6.26 -16.15 11.09
CA GLY A 134 7.09 -17.04 11.90
C GLY A 134 8.13 -16.28 12.70
N ALA A 135 9.21 -16.96 13.07
CA ALA A 135 10.25 -16.44 13.97
C ALA A 135 11.09 -15.26 13.42
N ASP A 136 11.08 -15.03 12.10
CA ASP A 136 11.84 -13.94 11.46
C ASP A 136 11.27 -12.55 11.82
N GLU A 137 9.95 -12.47 12.10
CA GLU A 137 9.25 -11.25 12.57
C GLU A 137 9.43 -9.99 11.70
N GLN A 138 10.00 -10.16 10.50
CA GLN A 138 10.13 -9.16 9.44
C GLN A 138 9.28 -9.51 8.22
N VAL A 139 9.12 -10.81 7.94
CA VAL A 139 8.39 -11.35 6.79
C VAL A 139 7.06 -11.94 7.24
N ALA A 140 5.98 -11.45 6.62
CA ALA A 140 4.64 -11.99 6.76
C ALA A 140 4.26 -12.83 5.54
N THR A 141 3.50 -13.90 5.79
CA THR A 141 2.73 -14.62 4.79
C THR A 141 1.34 -14.01 4.72
N VAL A 142 0.98 -13.52 3.54
CA VAL A 142 -0.27 -12.81 3.26
C VAL A 142 -1.20 -13.71 2.45
N THR A 143 -2.44 -13.82 2.89
CA THR A 143 -3.53 -14.49 2.18
C THR A 143 -4.67 -13.51 1.92
N PHE A 144 -5.37 -13.64 0.79
CA PHE A 144 -6.56 -12.85 0.48
C PHE A 144 -7.83 -13.69 0.60
N ASN A 145 -8.83 -13.14 1.28
CA ASN A 145 -10.06 -13.85 1.61
C ASN A 145 -11.25 -13.38 0.77
N ALA A 146 -11.31 -12.09 0.45
CA ALA A 146 -12.40 -11.50 -0.30
C ALA A 146 -11.96 -10.21 -1.00
N PHE A 147 -12.61 -9.94 -2.12
CA PHE A 147 -12.56 -8.67 -2.82
C PHE A 147 -13.90 -7.96 -2.73
N TYR A 148 -13.87 -6.64 -2.78
CA TYR A 148 -15.06 -5.80 -2.74
C TYR A 148 -14.97 -4.77 -3.85
N VAL A 149 -16.10 -4.51 -4.49
CA VAL A 149 -16.22 -3.46 -5.51
C VAL A 149 -17.46 -2.62 -5.23
N GLN A 150 -17.30 -1.30 -5.35
CA GLN A 150 -18.39 -0.35 -5.14
C GLN A 150 -18.26 0.82 -6.12
N ALA A 151 -19.36 1.22 -6.75
CA ALA A 151 -19.44 2.52 -7.40
C ALA A 151 -19.88 3.56 -6.35
N THR A 152 -18.98 4.47 -5.98
CA THR A 152 -19.19 5.42 -4.90
C THR A 152 -19.87 6.71 -5.36
N GLN A 153 -19.66 7.09 -6.63
CA GLN A 153 -20.33 8.22 -7.29
C GLN A 153 -20.54 7.90 -8.78
N PRO A 154 -21.47 6.99 -9.12
CA PRO A 154 -21.68 6.58 -10.51
C PRO A 154 -22.20 7.76 -11.35
N PHE A 155 -21.65 7.92 -12.57
CA PHE A 155 -21.99 8.99 -13.51
C PHE A 155 -21.84 10.41 -12.93
N ASP A 156 -20.83 10.59 -12.07
CA ASP A 156 -20.52 11.85 -11.39
C ASP A 156 -21.69 12.40 -10.54
N GLN A 157 -22.55 11.52 -10.04
CA GLN A 157 -23.67 11.86 -9.15
C GLN A 157 -23.26 11.64 -7.68
N PRO A 158 -22.95 12.69 -6.90
CA PRO A 158 -22.41 12.54 -5.54
C PRO A 158 -23.41 11.97 -4.53
N SER A 159 -24.71 12.03 -4.86
CA SER A 159 -25.79 11.51 -4.02
C SER A 159 -26.08 10.02 -4.27
N TRP A 160 -25.44 9.42 -5.28
CA TRP A 160 -25.66 8.04 -5.65
C TRP A 160 -24.49 7.19 -5.14
N SER A 161 -24.81 6.05 -4.54
CA SER A 161 -23.83 5.03 -4.20
C SER A 161 -24.49 3.67 -4.38
N LEU A 162 -23.81 2.78 -5.12
CA LEU A 162 -24.27 1.40 -5.25
C LEU A 162 -23.86 0.61 -4.00
N PRO A 163 -24.60 -0.45 -3.64
CA PRO A 163 -24.18 -1.33 -2.57
C PRO A 163 -22.83 -1.98 -2.91
N GLU A 164 -22.00 -2.14 -1.90
CA GLU A 164 -20.72 -2.84 -2.04
C GLU A 164 -20.96 -4.32 -2.35
N LEU A 165 -20.34 -4.81 -3.42
CA LEU A 165 -20.41 -6.21 -3.83
C LEU A 165 -19.21 -6.98 -3.29
N LYS A 166 -19.48 -7.96 -2.44
CA LYS A 166 -18.46 -8.88 -1.89
C LYS A 166 -18.28 -10.09 -2.79
N ILE A 167 -17.05 -10.30 -3.25
CA ILE A 167 -16.63 -11.45 -4.05
C ILE A 167 -15.68 -12.31 -3.17
N PRO A 168 -16.18 -13.40 -2.56
CA PRO A 168 -15.35 -14.25 -1.72
C PRO A 168 -14.33 -15.04 -2.56
N VAL A 169 -13.11 -15.19 -2.05
CA VAL A 169 -12.10 -16.08 -2.63
C VAL A 169 -12.26 -17.46 -1.99
N LEU A 170 -12.60 -18.45 -2.81
CA LEU A 170 -12.72 -19.85 -2.40
C LEU A 170 -11.38 -20.31 -1.80
N GLU A 171 -11.43 -21.06 -0.68
CA GLU A 171 -10.23 -21.43 0.09
C GLU A 171 -9.16 -22.13 -0.76
N PHE A 172 -9.58 -23.06 -1.63
CA PHE A 172 -8.67 -23.79 -2.52
C PHE A 172 -8.03 -22.95 -3.64
N LEU A 173 -8.49 -21.71 -3.84
CA LEU A 173 -7.91 -20.74 -4.78
C LEU A 173 -7.09 -19.65 -4.09
N ARG A 174 -7.01 -19.66 -2.75
CA ARG A 174 -6.23 -18.67 -2.03
C ARG A 174 -4.75 -18.93 -2.27
N ASN A 175 -4.08 -17.92 -2.78
CA ASN A 175 -2.64 -17.91 -2.91
C ASN A 175 -2.01 -17.19 -1.72
N GLU A 176 -0.88 -17.71 -1.28
CA GLU A 176 -0.01 -17.07 -0.30
C GLU A 176 1.03 -16.21 -1.01
N ALA A 177 1.31 -15.05 -0.43
CA ALA A 177 2.39 -14.18 -0.88
C ALA A 177 3.25 -13.75 0.30
N LEU A 178 4.56 -13.72 0.10
CA LEU A 178 5.49 -13.16 1.08
C LEU A 178 5.52 -11.64 0.98
N TRP A 179 5.44 -11.00 2.13
CA TRP A 179 5.50 -9.55 2.30
C TRP A 179 6.49 -9.20 3.40
N THR A 180 7.51 -8.42 3.07
CA THR A 180 8.51 -7.94 4.02
C THR A 180 8.24 -6.49 4.36
N THR A 181 8.14 -6.14 5.63
CA THR A 181 8.20 -4.73 6.05
C THR A 181 9.67 -4.39 6.32
N SER A 182 10.33 -3.80 5.33
CA SER A 182 11.78 -3.56 5.33
C SER A 182 12.20 -2.29 6.06
N TYR A 183 11.25 -1.37 6.26
CA TYR A 183 11.41 -0.16 7.07
C TYR A 183 10.11 0.15 7.80
N LEU A 184 10.19 0.58 9.06
CA LEU A 184 9.03 1.08 9.80
C LEU A 184 9.47 2.14 10.83
N ASP A 185 8.79 3.29 10.81
CA ASP A 185 8.78 4.26 11.90
C ASP A 185 7.34 4.78 12.16
N GLU A 186 7.21 5.85 12.95
CA GLU A 186 5.91 6.43 13.30
C GLU A 186 5.14 7.02 12.11
N GLU A 187 5.83 7.45 11.06
CA GLU A 187 5.27 8.23 9.96
C GLU A 187 5.24 7.46 8.63
N MET A 188 6.13 6.48 8.46
CA MET A 188 6.30 5.79 7.20
C MET A 188 6.67 4.33 7.37
N ARG A 189 6.34 3.55 6.34
CA ARG A 189 6.84 2.18 6.21
C ARG A 189 7.13 1.82 4.77
N VAL A 190 8.02 0.88 4.60
CA VAL A 190 8.36 0.32 3.29
C VAL A 190 8.02 -1.16 3.29
N GLY A 191 7.27 -1.56 2.27
CA GLY A 191 6.93 -2.95 1.99
C GLY A 191 7.69 -3.47 0.79
N ARG A 192 8.10 -4.73 0.83
CA ARG A 192 8.65 -5.47 -0.31
C ARG A 192 7.81 -6.70 -0.59
N GLY A 193 7.39 -6.84 -1.85
CA GLY A 193 6.80 -8.08 -2.34
C GLY A 193 7.86 -9.13 -2.69
N ALA A 194 7.45 -10.40 -2.81
CA ALA A 194 8.35 -11.53 -3.12
C ALA A 194 9.25 -11.34 -4.36
N THR A 195 8.83 -10.52 -5.34
CA THR A 195 9.60 -10.23 -6.57
C THR A 195 10.49 -8.98 -6.46
N GLY A 196 10.68 -8.44 -5.26
CA GLY A 196 11.47 -7.23 -5.01
C GLY A 196 10.75 -5.91 -5.32
N ASN A 197 9.44 -5.94 -5.58
CA ASN A 197 8.63 -4.73 -5.76
C ASN A 197 8.65 -3.92 -4.47
N LEU A 198 8.83 -2.61 -4.58
CA LEU A 198 8.95 -1.70 -3.44
C LEU A 198 7.71 -0.82 -3.34
N PHE A 199 7.21 -0.68 -2.12
CA PHE A 199 6.00 0.09 -1.79
C PHE A 199 6.29 1.02 -0.62
N VAL A 200 6.14 2.33 -0.81
CA VAL A 200 6.32 3.33 0.24
C VAL A 200 4.95 3.78 0.72
N PHE A 201 4.73 3.66 2.02
CA PHE A 201 3.51 4.10 2.67
C PHE A 201 3.80 5.26 3.62
N ARG A 202 2.92 6.26 3.63
CA ARG A 202 2.82 7.26 4.69
C ARG A 202 1.69 6.88 5.63
N ARG A 203 1.83 7.18 6.90
CA ARG A 203 0.74 7.03 7.84
C ARG A 203 -0.35 8.02 7.49
N SER A 204 -1.58 7.55 7.40
CA SER A 204 -2.71 8.44 7.17
C SER A 204 -2.86 9.34 8.41
N GLN A 205 -2.75 10.65 8.21
CA GLN A 205 -3.21 11.58 9.23
C GLN A 205 -4.73 11.55 9.15
N THR A 206 -5.39 11.06 10.21
CA THR A 206 -6.82 11.25 10.36
C THR A 206 -7.08 12.76 10.35
N VAL A 207 -7.67 13.28 9.28
CA VAL A 207 -8.23 14.64 9.25
C VAL A 207 -9.52 14.64 10.06
#